data_AF-A0A946Y8W3-F1
#
_entry.id   AF-A0A946Y8W3-F1
#
_cell.length_a   1.000
_cell.length_b   1.000
_cell.length_c   1.000
_cell.angle_alpha   90.00
_cell.angle_beta   90.00
_cell.angle_gamma   90.00
#
_symmetry.space_group_name_H-M   'P 1'
#
loop_
_entity.id
_entity.type
_entity.pdbx_description
1 polymer ?
#
loop_
_entity_poly.entity_id
_entity_poly.type
_entity_poly.pdbx_seq_one_letter_code
_entity_poly.pdbx_strand_id
1 'polypeptide(L)'
;PRGAIEADFEMRGYKLRLVATHFGLSMKERRQQLQKLLPCLEDREPDFTVLCADFNEWLPYSRVHRVLRRVLGEAPSVRTFPSRLTALSLDRIYASPLATLVGIEAVATAETRVASDHLPVVADFDLAALGS
;
A
#
# COMPACT_ATOMS: atom_id res chain seq x y z
N PRO A 1 -5.41 -12.06 15.19
CA PRO A 1 -4.25 -11.14 15.17
C PRO A 1 -4.05 -10.53 13.79
N ARG A 2 -4.06 -9.20 13.70
CA ARG A 2 -3.63 -8.46 12.51
C ARG A 2 -2.66 -7.40 13.00
N GLY A 3 -1.40 -7.52 12.58
CA GLY A 3 -0.31 -6.62 12.95
C GLY A 3 0.17 -5.82 11.75
N ALA A 4 1.07 -4.87 12.00
CA ALA A 4 1.86 -4.22 10.97
C ALA A 4 3.33 -4.61 11.21
N ILE A 5 4.05 -4.83 10.13
CA ILE A 5 5.51 -4.95 10.13
C ILE A 5 6.02 -3.64 9.56
N GLU A 6 6.89 -2.99 10.31
CA GLU A 6 7.57 -1.77 9.95
C GLU A 6 9.06 -2.07 9.86
N ALA A 7 9.71 -1.60 8.79
CA ALA A 7 11.13 -1.74 8.60
C ALA A 7 11.70 -0.50 7.92
N ASP A 8 12.78 0.03 8.49
CA ASP A 8 13.50 1.17 7.96
C ASP A 8 14.77 0.70 7.27
N PHE A 9 15.05 1.31 6.12
CA PHE A 9 16.17 0.99 5.24
C PHE A 9 16.90 2.26 4.82
N GLU A 10 18.20 2.17 4.64
CA GLU A 10 18.95 3.17 3.90
C GLU A 10 19.12 2.69 2.46
N MET A 11 18.66 3.50 1.50
CA MET A 11 18.73 3.17 0.08
C MET A 11 19.18 4.38 -0.71
N ARG A 12 20.33 4.26 -1.39
CA ARG A 12 20.92 5.35 -2.21
C ARG A 12 21.06 6.68 -1.44
N GLY A 13 21.30 6.60 -0.12
CA GLY A 13 21.45 7.77 0.75
C GLY A 13 20.14 8.32 1.33
N TYR A 14 18.99 7.71 1.01
CA TYR A 14 17.69 8.08 1.56
C TYR A 14 17.21 7.07 2.60
N LYS A 15 16.51 7.54 3.62
CA LYS A 15 15.79 6.71 4.59
C LYS A 15 14.43 6.32 4.04
N LEU A 16 14.24 5.03 3.77
CA LEU A 16 12.99 4.42 3.35
C LEU A 16 12.34 3.72 4.55
N ARG A 17 11.06 4.00 4.79
CA ARG A 17 10.20 3.18 5.66
C ARG A 17 9.26 2.32 4.83
N LEU A 18 9.30 1.01 5.04
CA LEU A 18 8.33 0.07 4.48
C LEU A 18 7.41 -0.43 5.59
N VAL A 19 6.11 -0.27 5.37
CA VAL A 19 5.06 -0.77 6.25
C VAL A 19 4.24 -1.81 5.49
N ALA A 20 4.19 -3.04 6.00
CA ALA A 20 3.38 -4.11 5.47
C ALA A 20 2.31 -4.51 6.49
N THR A 21 1.05 -4.60 6.05
CA THR A 21 -0.04 -5.03 6.94
C THR A 21 -1.18 -5.72 6.17
N HIS A 22 -2.12 -6.29 6.92
CA HIS A 22 -3.32 -6.89 6.37
C HIS A 22 -4.47 -6.45 7.28
N PHE A 23 -5.51 -5.86 6.71
CA PHE A 23 -6.66 -5.31 7.43
C PHE A 23 -7.76 -6.34 7.74
N GLY A 24 -8.54 -6.08 8.78
CA GLY A 24 -9.68 -6.90 9.19
C GLY A 24 -10.82 -6.88 8.16
N LEU A 25 -11.68 -7.89 8.23
CA LEU A 25 -12.84 -8.00 7.34
C LEU A 25 -13.96 -7.02 7.71
N SER A 26 -14.04 -6.61 8.98
CA SER A 26 -15.07 -5.68 9.41
C SER A 26 -14.64 -4.21 9.26
N MET A 27 -15.59 -3.36 8.87
CA MET A 27 -15.39 -1.91 8.79
C MET A 27 -14.85 -1.29 10.10
N LYS A 28 -15.30 -1.81 11.25
CA LYS A 28 -14.87 -1.32 12.57
C LYS A 28 -13.40 -1.64 12.83
N GLU A 29 -12.98 -2.87 12.58
CA GLU A 29 -11.59 -3.29 12.73
C GLU A 29 -10.67 -2.51 11.80
N ARG A 30 -11.05 -2.35 10.52
CA ARG A 30 -10.24 -1.59 9.57
C ARG A 30 -9.96 -0.17 10.04
N ARG A 31 -10.98 0.49 10.58
CA ARG A 31 -10.85 1.83 11.14
C ARG A 31 -9.93 1.84 12.36
N GLN A 32 -10.09 0.89 13.27
CA GLN A 32 -9.24 0.80 14.47
C GLN A 32 -7.78 0.52 14.12
N GLN A 33 -7.53 -0.37 13.15
CA GLN A 33 -6.20 -0.69 12.64
C GLN A 33 -5.55 0.54 12.00
N LEU A 34 -6.29 1.25 11.15
CA LEU A 34 -5.80 2.50 10.55
C LEU A 34 -5.38 3.51 11.62
N GLN A 35 -6.18 3.72 12.66
CA GLN A 35 -5.82 4.67 13.72
C GLN A 35 -4.53 4.28 14.45
N LYS A 36 -4.26 2.97 14.61
CA LYS A 36 -2.99 2.49 15.19
C LYS A 36 -1.80 2.65 14.24
N LEU A 37 -2.06 2.62 12.93
CA LEU A 37 -1.04 2.73 11.89
C LEU A 37 -0.62 4.18 11.63
N LEU A 38 -1.54 5.14 11.81
CA LEU A 38 -1.31 6.55 11.48
C LEU A 38 -0.02 7.14 12.09
N PRO A 39 0.31 6.95 13.38
CA PRO A 39 1.55 7.53 13.93
C PRO A 39 2.81 7.10 13.18
N CYS A 40 2.87 5.86 12.71
CA CYS A 40 3.98 5.33 11.92
C CYS A 40 4.03 5.94 10.51
N LEU A 41 2.86 6.17 9.88
CA LEU A 41 2.76 6.72 8.52
C LEU A 41 2.91 8.24 8.46
N GLU A 42 2.60 8.94 9.56
CA GLU A 42 2.70 10.40 9.69
C GLU A 42 4.09 10.84 10.14
N ASP A 43 4.93 9.90 10.60
CA ASP A 43 6.33 10.15 10.91
C ASP A 43 7.07 10.68 9.68
N ARG A 44 7.88 11.70 9.91
CA ARG A 44 8.64 12.43 8.89
C ARG A 44 10.15 12.20 9.01
N GLU A 45 10.57 11.32 9.90
CA GLU A 45 11.98 10.92 9.98
C GLU A 45 12.48 10.19 8.71
N PRO A 46 11.69 9.32 8.06
CA PRO A 46 12.03 8.78 6.75
C PRO A 46 11.87 9.83 5.65
N ASP A 47 12.78 9.83 4.67
CA ASP A 47 12.65 10.63 3.45
C ASP A 47 11.50 10.12 2.56
N PHE A 48 11.23 8.81 2.64
CA PHE A 48 10.28 8.11 1.80
C PHE A 48 9.58 6.98 2.56
N THR A 49 8.25 6.91 2.48
CA THR A 49 7.43 5.89 3.17
C THR A 49 6.55 5.14 2.19
N VAL A 50 6.57 3.81 2.23
CA VAL A 50 5.72 2.90 1.45
C VAL A 50 4.83 2.08 2.38
N LEU A 51 3.54 2.02 2.06
CA LEU A 51 2.57 1.15 2.72
C LEU A 51 2.03 0.12 1.72
N CYS A 52 2.25 -1.16 1.98
CA CYS A 52 1.70 -2.28 1.22
C CYS A 52 0.67 -3.02 2.09
N ALA A 53 -0.56 -3.17 1.62
CA ALA A 53 -1.54 -3.96 2.36
C ALA A 53 -2.66 -4.56 1.51
N ASP A 54 -3.15 -5.72 1.95
CA ASP A 54 -4.53 -6.13 1.69
C ASP A 54 -5.44 -5.37 2.66
N PHE A 55 -6.24 -4.47 2.10
CA PHE A 55 -7.15 -3.63 2.87
C PHE A 55 -8.49 -4.29 3.17
N ASN A 56 -8.84 -5.41 2.53
CA ASN A 56 -10.20 -5.98 2.54
C ASN A 56 -11.28 -4.90 2.26
N GLU A 57 -10.96 -3.94 1.38
CA GLU A 57 -11.78 -2.77 1.08
C GLU A 57 -11.52 -2.29 -0.34
N TRP A 58 -12.50 -2.45 -1.22
CA TRP A 58 -12.39 -2.06 -2.63
C TRP A 58 -12.99 -0.67 -2.93
N LEU A 59 -13.80 -0.08 -2.04
CA LEU A 59 -14.48 1.18 -2.30
C LEU A 59 -13.48 2.36 -2.27
N PRO A 60 -13.22 3.07 -3.39
CA PRO A 60 -12.20 4.12 -3.44
C PRO A 60 -12.41 5.27 -2.44
N TYR A 61 -13.68 5.54 -2.08
CA TYR A 61 -14.09 6.62 -1.17
C TYR A 61 -14.34 6.14 0.27
N SER A 62 -13.96 4.91 0.59
CA SER A 62 -13.99 4.40 1.96
C SER A 62 -13.22 5.34 2.90
N ARG A 63 -13.59 5.35 4.18
CA ARG A 63 -12.91 6.20 5.16
C ARG A 63 -11.42 5.87 5.28
N VAL A 64 -11.05 4.60 5.08
CA VAL A 64 -9.66 4.15 5.11
C VAL A 64 -8.86 4.79 3.98
N HIS A 65 -9.29 4.57 2.74
CA HIS A 65 -8.58 5.10 1.56
C HIS A 65 -8.57 6.63 1.52
N ARG A 66 -9.61 7.30 2.03
CA ARG A 66 -9.64 8.77 2.11
C ARG A 66 -8.60 9.34 3.07
N VAL A 67 -8.39 8.67 4.20
CA VAL A 67 -7.37 9.09 5.18
C VAL A 67 -5.98 8.79 4.63
N LEU A 68 -5.75 7.61 4.08
CA LEU A 68 -4.46 7.25 3.47
C LEU A 68 -4.08 8.19 2.33
N ARG A 69 -5.04 8.58 1.48
CA ARG A 69 -4.78 9.58 0.42
C ARG A 69 -4.31 10.94 0.94
N ARG A 70 -4.72 11.33 2.16
CA ARG A 70 -4.26 12.58 2.77
C ARG A 70 -2.85 12.48 3.35
N VAL A 71 -2.49 11.31 3.88
CA VAL A 71 -1.20 11.08 4.55
C VAL A 71 -0.11 10.72 3.54
N LEU A 72 -0.45 9.84 2.59
CA LEU A 72 0.47 9.22 1.64
C LEU A 72 0.18 9.58 0.18
N GLY A 73 -0.74 10.49 -0.10
CA GLY A 73 -1.09 10.87 -1.47
C GLY A 73 -2.00 9.89 -2.21
N GLU A 74 -2.49 10.33 -3.36
CA GLU A 74 -3.43 9.59 -4.20
C GLU A 74 -2.73 8.59 -5.12
N ALA A 75 -2.37 7.44 -4.56
CA ALA A 75 -1.83 6.32 -5.33
C ALA A 75 -2.90 5.70 -6.26
N PRO A 76 -2.56 5.31 -7.50
CA PRO A 76 -3.45 4.53 -8.35
C PRO A 76 -3.78 3.18 -7.71
N SER A 77 -4.91 2.58 -8.10
CA SER A 77 -5.32 1.26 -7.63
C SER A 77 -5.51 0.29 -8.78
N VAL A 78 -5.01 -0.92 -8.62
CA VAL A 78 -5.14 -2.02 -9.59
C VAL A 78 -6.08 -3.10 -9.04
N ARG A 79 -6.73 -3.86 -9.92
CA ARG A 79 -7.61 -4.95 -9.50
C ARG A 79 -6.80 -6.22 -9.30
N THR A 80 -6.95 -6.84 -8.15
CA THR A 80 -6.12 -7.96 -7.69
C THR A 80 -6.95 -9.18 -7.30
N PHE A 81 -8.23 -8.99 -6.94
CA PHE A 81 -9.07 -10.04 -6.40
C PHE A 81 -10.42 -10.20 -7.13
N PRO A 82 -10.98 -11.41 -7.23
CA PRO A 82 -10.26 -12.67 -7.12
C PRO A 82 -9.32 -12.79 -8.33
N SER A 83 -8.16 -13.41 -8.16
CA SER A 83 -7.07 -13.45 -9.14
C SER A 83 -7.53 -13.95 -10.51
N ARG A 84 -8.54 -14.81 -10.58
CA ARG A 84 -9.14 -15.32 -11.83
C ARG A 84 -10.03 -14.32 -12.58
N LEU A 85 -10.70 -13.41 -11.88
CA LEU A 85 -11.62 -12.42 -12.48
C LEU A 85 -11.08 -10.99 -12.46
N THR A 86 -10.10 -10.70 -11.60
CA THR A 86 -9.47 -9.36 -11.46
C THR A 86 -10.51 -8.26 -11.33
N ALA A 87 -11.44 -8.40 -10.37
CA ALA A 87 -12.63 -7.56 -10.28
C ALA A 87 -12.51 -6.43 -9.25
N LEU A 88 -11.82 -6.66 -8.14
CA LEU A 88 -11.75 -5.82 -6.95
C LEU A 88 -10.29 -5.44 -6.64
N SER A 89 -10.09 -4.20 -6.16
CA SER A 89 -8.80 -3.67 -5.74
C SER A 89 -8.67 -3.73 -4.22
N LEU A 90 -8.42 -4.91 -3.67
CA LEU A 90 -8.27 -5.09 -2.21
C LEU A 90 -6.86 -4.74 -1.76
N ASP A 91 -5.86 -5.13 -2.55
CA ASP A 91 -4.46 -4.86 -2.31
C ASP A 91 -4.07 -3.51 -2.90
N ARG A 92 -3.37 -2.70 -2.11
CA ARG A 92 -2.87 -1.39 -2.56
C ARG A 92 -1.49 -1.09 -2.01
N ILE A 93 -0.73 -0.34 -2.79
CA ILE A 93 0.54 0.24 -2.41
C ILE A 93 0.35 1.77 -2.39
N TYR A 94 0.62 2.38 -1.24
CA TYR A 94 0.66 3.84 -1.04
C TYR A 94 2.09 4.28 -0.79
N ALA A 95 2.42 5.52 -1.16
CA ALA A 95 3.80 6.01 -1.10
C ALA A 95 3.87 7.53 -0.91
N SER A 96 4.73 7.99 0.01
CA SER A 96 4.94 9.42 0.30
C SER A 96 6.42 9.76 0.31
N PRO A 97 6.90 10.76 -0.45
CA PRO A 97 6.15 11.58 -1.41
C PRO A 97 5.62 10.78 -2.60
N LEU A 98 4.40 11.10 -3.06
CA LEU A 98 3.76 10.39 -4.17
C LEU A 98 4.55 10.51 -5.49
N ALA A 99 5.33 11.58 -5.66
CA ALA A 99 6.14 11.83 -6.85
C ALA A 99 7.18 10.73 -7.13
N THR A 100 7.56 9.95 -6.12
CA THR A 100 8.46 8.81 -6.27
C THR A 100 7.78 7.62 -6.94
N LEU A 101 6.45 7.47 -6.86
CA LEU A 101 5.72 6.34 -7.42
C LEU A 101 5.50 6.56 -8.92
N VAL A 102 6.25 5.84 -9.75
CA VAL A 102 6.25 6.03 -11.22
C VAL A 102 5.51 4.91 -11.97
N GLY A 103 5.29 3.76 -11.33
CA GLY A 103 4.57 2.64 -11.91
C GLY A 103 3.85 1.80 -10.86
N ILE A 104 2.68 1.27 -11.20
CA ILE A 104 1.97 0.28 -10.39
C ILE A 104 1.16 -0.66 -11.28
N GLU A 105 1.32 -1.96 -11.08
CA GLU A 105 0.60 -2.98 -11.85
C GLU A 105 0.26 -4.22 -11.02
N ALA A 106 -0.77 -4.95 -11.45
CA ALA A 106 -1.06 -6.28 -10.95
C ALA A 106 -0.50 -7.32 -11.94
N VAL A 107 0.32 -8.25 -11.45
CA VAL A 107 0.96 -9.24 -12.32
C VAL A 107 0.03 -10.43 -12.54
N ALA A 108 -0.60 -10.47 -13.71
CA ALA A 108 -1.68 -11.40 -14.05
C ALA A 108 -1.23 -12.53 -15.01
N THR A 109 -0.42 -13.48 -14.53
CA THR A 109 0.02 -14.65 -15.31
C THR A 109 -0.75 -15.91 -14.93
N ALA A 110 -0.50 -17.03 -15.63
CA ALA A 110 -1.08 -18.32 -15.26
C ALA A 110 -0.57 -18.77 -13.88
N GLU A 111 0.71 -18.55 -13.61
CA GLU A 111 1.40 -18.89 -12.37
C GLU A 111 0.84 -18.09 -11.20
N THR A 112 0.67 -16.76 -11.34
CA THR A 112 0.16 -15.94 -10.23
C THR A 112 -1.28 -16.28 -9.86
N ARG A 113 -2.13 -16.67 -10.83
CA ARG A 113 -3.51 -17.11 -10.59
C ARG A 113 -3.61 -18.48 -9.92
N VAL A 114 -2.59 -19.33 -10.07
CA VAL A 114 -2.50 -20.62 -9.36
C VAL A 114 -1.93 -20.42 -7.96
N ALA A 115 -0.96 -19.51 -7.82
CA ALA A 115 -0.26 -19.26 -6.56
C ALA A 115 -1.15 -18.63 -5.48
N SER A 116 -2.12 -17.78 -5.85
CA SER A 116 -2.99 -17.10 -4.90
C SER A 116 -4.33 -16.71 -5.53
N ASP A 117 -5.33 -16.51 -4.66
CA ASP A 117 -6.60 -15.86 -4.97
C ASP A 117 -6.49 -14.33 -5.09
N HIS A 118 -5.32 -13.75 -4.80
CA HIS A 118 -4.95 -12.36 -5.08
C HIS A 118 -3.81 -12.31 -6.10
N LEU A 119 -3.84 -11.35 -7.02
CA LEU A 119 -2.68 -11.05 -7.86
C LEU A 119 -1.65 -10.22 -7.07
N PRO A 120 -0.35 -10.49 -7.22
CA PRO A 120 0.68 -9.64 -6.64
C PRO A 120 0.67 -8.26 -7.31
N VAL A 121 0.90 -7.22 -6.50
CA VAL A 121 1.05 -5.84 -6.96
C VAL A 121 2.53 -5.49 -6.97
N VAL A 122 3.00 -4.97 -8.09
CA VAL A 122 4.36 -4.43 -8.25
C VAL A 122 4.26 -2.92 -8.36
N ALA A 123 5.18 -2.22 -7.69
CA ALA A 123 5.30 -0.78 -7.78
C ALA A 123 6.76 -0.40 -8.07
N ASP A 124 6.94 0.52 -9.00
CA ASP A 124 8.23 1.08 -9.39
C ASP A 124 8.39 2.47 -8.79
N PHE A 125 9.58 2.73 -8.25
CA PHE A 125 9.90 3.97 -7.57
C PHE A 125 11.13 4.66 -8.17
N ASP A 126 11.00 5.95 -8.45
CA ASP A 126 12.13 6.83 -8.78
C ASP A 126 12.53 7.67 -7.57
N LEU A 127 13.67 7.30 -6.96
CA LEU A 127 14.20 8.00 -5.80
C LEU A 127 14.86 9.34 -6.15
N ALA A 128 15.14 9.63 -7.43
CA ALA A 128 15.65 10.94 -7.82
C ALA A 128 14.63 12.06 -7.53
N ALA A 129 13.34 11.72 -7.51
CA ALA A 129 12.25 12.64 -7.15
C ALA A 129 12.25 13.08 -5.67
N LEU A 130 13.11 12.51 -4.82
CA LEU A 130 13.30 12.96 -3.43
C LEU A 130 14.26 14.15 -3.32
N GLY A 131 15.11 14.36 -4.32
CA GLY A 131 16.07 15.48 -4.36
C GLY A 131 15.59 16.72 -5.10
N SER A 132 14.37 16.69 -5.64
CA SER A 132 13.78 17.77 -6.46
C SER A 132 12.91 18.74 -5.67
#